data_AF-A0AAV9X4D3-F1
#
_entry.id   AF-A0AAV9X4D3-F1
#
_cell.length_a   1.000
_cell.length_b   1.000
_cell.length_c   1.000
_cell.angle_alpha   90.00
_cell.angle_beta   90.00
_cell.angle_gamma   90.00
#
_symmetry.space_group_name_H-M   'P 1'
#
loop_
_entity.id
_entity.type
_entity.pdbx_description
1 polymer ?
#
loop_
_entity_poly.entity_id
_entity_poly.type
_entity_poly.pdbx_seq_one_letter_code
_entity_poly.pdbx_strand_id
1 'polypeptide(L)'
;MAGRLRKPFAASASDDEDVDDENIIPLDEQEQEELIQELKTENDRKNAFFILAFTCLSTIPAIIIAVRLFAGNGNGVDVLAISSLAMTAFTARYVPLDLAAFEYLSPLETWVPILNPVLIAVITIGAYFTDRHAEHDYLLYLPLLVWGTVALGRNAMASVSIGELEKLKYKYKGA
;
A
#
# COMPACT_ATOMS: atom_id res chain seq x y z
N MET A 1 36.45 -53.96 22.70
CA MET A 1 36.14 -53.11 21.53
C MET A 1 35.05 -52.13 21.96
N ALA A 2 35.38 -50.86 22.21
CA ALA A 2 34.42 -49.86 22.66
C ALA A 2 33.95 -49.03 21.46
N GLY A 3 32.64 -49.06 21.18
CA GLY A 3 32.02 -48.34 20.08
C GLY A 3 31.94 -46.83 20.36
N ARG A 4 32.30 -46.02 19.37
CA ARG A 4 32.29 -44.55 19.45
C ARG A 4 30.87 -44.03 19.16
N LEU A 5 30.17 -43.55 20.19
CA LEU A 5 28.87 -42.89 20.05
C LEU A 5 29.02 -41.61 19.22
N ARG A 6 28.25 -41.48 18.13
CA ARG A 6 28.13 -40.23 17.37
C ARG A 6 27.13 -39.33 18.09
N LYS A 7 27.59 -38.17 18.56
CA LYS A 7 26.72 -37.12 19.10
C LYS A 7 25.97 -36.47 17.93
N PRO A 8 24.62 -36.42 17.94
CA PRO A 8 23.89 -35.53 17.04
C PRO A 8 24.21 -34.06 17.39
N PHE A 9 24.07 -33.18 16.40
CA PHE A 9 24.41 -31.77 16.46
C PHE A 9 23.80 -31.08 17.69
N ALA A 10 24.67 -30.66 18.60
CA ALA A 10 24.33 -29.65 19.62
C ALA A 10 24.73 -28.29 19.02
N ALA A 11 23.75 -27.45 18.76
CA ALA A 11 24.00 -26.03 18.48
C ALA A 11 24.70 -25.42 19.70
N SER A 12 25.77 -24.69 19.45
CA SER A 12 26.61 -24.09 20.47
C SER A 12 25.82 -23.01 21.19
N ALA A 13 25.43 -23.28 22.44
CA ALA A 13 25.15 -22.22 23.39
C ALA A 13 26.46 -21.47 23.62
N SER A 14 26.59 -20.30 23.01
CA SER A 14 27.60 -19.31 23.38
C SER A 14 27.10 -18.59 24.62
N ASP A 15 27.72 -18.90 25.75
CA ASP A 15 27.81 -18.03 26.94
C ASP A 15 28.31 -16.65 26.49
N ASP A 16 27.43 -15.65 26.56
CA ASP A 16 27.62 -14.40 27.30
C ASP A 16 26.57 -13.37 26.86
N GLU A 17 26.06 -12.63 27.85
CA GLU A 17 25.14 -11.49 27.81
C GLU A 17 23.65 -11.79 28.03
N ASP A 18 23.27 -11.65 29.31
CA ASP A 18 21.97 -11.26 29.87
C ASP A 18 20.87 -10.84 28.88
N VAL A 19 20.17 -11.83 28.32
CA VAL A 19 18.83 -11.61 27.78
C VAL A 19 17.89 -12.51 28.57
N ASP A 20 16.96 -11.88 29.31
CA ASP A 20 15.79 -12.49 29.92
C ASP A 20 14.91 -13.14 28.82
N ASP A 21 15.38 -14.27 28.29
CA ASP A 21 14.77 -15.03 27.20
C ASP A 21 13.97 -16.23 27.74
N GLU A 22 13.42 -16.08 28.95
CA GLU A 22 12.70 -17.11 29.70
C GLU A 22 11.29 -17.40 29.12
N ASN A 23 10.98 -16.92 27.91
CA ASN A 23 9.70 -17.13 27.23
C ASN A 23 9.81 -17.48 25.74
N ILE A 24 10.94 -18.03 25.27
CA ILE A 24 10.94 -18.76 24.00
C ILE A 24 10.43 -20.17 24.27
N ILE A 25 9.11 -20.30 24.35
CA ILE A 25 8.45 -21.59 24.22
C ILE A 25 8.69 -22.02 22.77
N PRO A 26 9.37 -23.15 22.50
CA PRO A 26 9.44 -23.69 21.15
C PRO A 26 8.00 -24.01 20.71
N LEU A 27 7.43 -23.09 19.95
CA LEU A 27 6.12 -23.25 19.34
C LEU A 27 6.20 -24.45 18.39
N ASP A 28 5.21 -25.34 18.44
CA ASP A 28 5.15 -26.40 17.45
C ASP A 28 4.89 -25.79 16.05
N GLU A 29 5.24 -26.53 14.99
CA GLU A 29 5.07 -26.05 13.61
C GLU A 29 3.59 -25.71 13.29
N GLN A 30 2.65 -26.32 14.03
CA GLN A 30 1.22 -26.15 13.86
C GLN A 30 0.74 -24.79 14.40
N GLU A 31 1.12 -24.43 15.63
CA GLU A 31 0.86 -23.14 16.28
C GLU A 31 1.57 -22.01 15.51
N GLN A 32 2.74 -22.28 14.91
CA GLN A 32 3.42 -21.32 14.05
C GLN A 32 2.62 -20.98 12.80
N GLU A 33 2.08 -21.98 12.10
CA GLU A 33 1.25 -21.78 10.93
C GLU A 33 -0.07 -21.08 11.27
N GLU A 34 -0.66 -21.39 12.43
CA GLU A 34 -1.86 -20.73 12.92
C GLU A 34 -1.61 -19.23 13.18
N LEU A 35 -0.52 -18.87 13.86
CA LEU A 35 -0.14 -17.47 14.09
C LEU A 35 0.14 -16.70 12.79
N ILE A 36 0.83 -17.32 11.82
CA ILE A 36 1.09 -16.70 10.52
C ILE A 36 -0.24 -16.45 9.78
N GLN A 37 -1.18 -17.40 9.83
CA GLN A 37 -2.50 -17.23 9.21
C GLN A 37 -3.31 -16.14 9.90
N GLU A 38 -3.29 -16.06 11.23
CA GLU A 38 -3.97 -15.02 11.99
C GLU A 38 -3.45 -13.63 11.62
N LEU A 39 -2.11 -13.45 11.64
CA LEU A 39 -1.47 -12.18 11.28
C LEU A 39 -1.75 -11.79 9.82
N LYS A 40 -1.73 -12.75 8.89
CA LYS A 40 -2.10 -12.51 7.49
C LYS A 40 -3.54 -12.04 7.37
N THR A 41 -4.46 -12.68 8.09
CA THR A 41 -5.88 -12.32 8.11
C THR A 41 -6.10 -10.91 8.68
N GLU A 42 -5.37 -10.56 9.74
CA GLU A 42 -5.43 -9.22 10.33
C GLU A 42 -4.88 -8.16 9.36
N ASN A 43 -3.76 -8.46 8.70
CA ASN A 43 -3.17 -7.57 7.71
C ASN A 43 -4.10 -7.36 6.50
N ASP A 44 -4.72 -8.43 5.99
CA ASP A 44 -5.70 -8.36 4.90
C ASP A 44 -6.92 -7.50 5.28
N ARG A 45 -7.38 -7.61 6.53
CA ARG A 45 -8.47 -6.78 7.05
C ARG A 45 -8.08 -5.29 7.11
N LYS A 46 -6.88 -4.98 7.60
CA LYS A 46 -6.36 -3.60 7.64
C LYS A 46 -6.19 -3.05 6.23
N ASN A 47 -5.65 -3.85 5.32
CA ASN A 47 -5.50 -3.49 3.91
C ASN A 47 -6.86 -3.17 3.26
N ALA A 48 -7.90 -3.96 3.53
CA ALA A 48 -9.26 -3.70 3.03
C ALA A 48 -9.83 -2.36 3.52
N PHE A 49 -9.59 -2.00 4.79
CA PHE A 49 -10.01 -0.72 5.34
C PHE A 49 -9.33 0.46 4.63
N PHE A 50 -8.02 0.38 4.43
CA PHE A 50 -7.27 1.45 3.75
C PHE A 50 -7.65 1.58 2.28
N ILE A 51 -7.86 0.47 1.56
CA ILE A 51 -8.35 0.48 0.19
C ILE A 51 -9.70 1.22 0.12
N LEU A 52 -10.62 0.93 1.04
CA LEU A 52 -11.90 1.61 1.12
C LEU A 52 -11.71 3.11 1.42
N ALA A 53 -10.89 3.45 2.41
CA ALA A 53 -10.64 4.83 2.80
C ALA A 53 -10.05 5.66 1.64
N PHE A 54 -9.04 5.14 0.93
CA PHE A 54 -8.45 5.80 -0.22
C PHE A 54 -9.41 5.89 -1.41
N THR A 55 -10.25 4.88 -1.61
CA THR A 55 -11.30 4.94 -2.62
C THR A 55 -12.28 6.08 -2.31
N CYS A 56 -12.76 6.20 -1.08
CA CYS A 56 -13.63 7.29 -0.64
C CYS A 56 -12.94 8.66 -0.75
N LEU A 57 -11.68 8.74 -0.33
CA LEU A 57 -10.87 9.96 -0.41
C LEU A 57 -10.74 10.46 -1.86
N SER A 58 -10.75 9.54 -2.84
CA SER A 58 -10.68 9.88 -4.26
C SER A 58 -12.05 10.15 -4.90
N THR A 59 -13.10 9.43 -4.49
CA THR A 59 -14.43 9.57 -5.10
C THR A 59 -15.20 10.79 -4.60
N ILE A 60 -15.07 11.17 -3.33
CA ILE A 60 -15.74 12.37 -2.77
C ILE A 60 -15.37 13.65 -3.56
N PRO A 61 -14.09 14.01 -3.76
CA PRO A 61 -13.74 15.19 -4.53
C PRO A 61 -14.15 15.06 -6.01
N ALA A 62 -14.11 13.85 -6.58
CA ALA A 62 -14.57 13.62 -7.95
C ALA A 62 -16.07 13.95 -8.09
N ILE A 63 -16.89 13.59 -7.11
CA ILE A 63 -18.32 13.91 -7.07
C ILE A 63 -18.53 15.43 -6.97
N ILE A 64 -17.77 16.12 -6.11
CA ILE A 64 -17.87 17.58 -5.96
C ILE A 64 -17.56 18.30 -7.28
N ILE A 65 -16.46 17.92 -7.94
CA ILE A 65 -16.05 18.49 -9.23
C ILE A 65 -17.07 18.14 -10.32
N ALA A 66 -17.62 16.92 -10.32
CA ALA A 66 -18.68 16.52 -11.25
C ALA A 66 -19.94 17.38 -11.07
N VAL A 67 -20.39 17.61 -9.84
CA VAL A 67 -21.55 18.48 -9.56
C VAL A 67 -21.32 19.89 -10.09
N ARG A 68 -20.13 20.46 -9.89
CA ARG A 68 -19.75 21.77 -10.45
C ARG A 68 -19.85 21.79 -11.97
N LEU A 69 -19.37 20.73 -12.64
CA LEU A 69 -19.44 20.60 -14.09
C LEU A 69 -20.90 20.54 -14.57
N PHE A 70 -21.75 19.74 -13.90
CA PHE A 70 -23.18 19.65 -14.22
C PHE A 70 -23.96 20.95 -13.93
N ALA A 71 -23.52 21.74 -12.95
CA ALA A 71 -24.10 23.05 -12.66
C ALA A 71 -23.71 24.15 -13.68
N GLY A 72 -22.87 23.84 -14.67
CA GLY A 72 -22.45 24.79 -15.71
C GLY A 72 -21.32 25.73 -15.27
N ASN A 73 -20.75 25.52 -14.08
CA ASN A 73 -19.67 26.35 -13.52
C ASN A 73 -18.27 25.72 -13.71
N GLY A 74 -18.20 24.65 -14.50
CA GLY A 74 -16.97 23.90 -14.72
C GLY A 74 -16.27 24.26 -16.03
N ASN A 75 -14.98 23.96 -16.08
CA ASN A 75 -14.11 24.13 -17.25
C ASN A 75 -13.68 22.77 -17.81
N GLY A 76 -13.07 22.75 -18.99
CA GLY A 76 -12.57 21.49 -19.59
C GLY A 76 -11.54 20.76 -18.72
N VAL A 77 -10.82 21.48 -17.86
CA VAL A 77 -9.83 20.91 -16.91
C VAL A 77 -10.52 20.06 -15.83
N ASP A 78 -11.77 20.34 -15.48
CA ASP A 78 -12.53 19.55 -14.49
C ASP A 78 -12.77 18.11 -14.96
N VAL A 79 -12.98 17.90 -16.27
CA VAL A 79 -13.13 16.55 -16.84
C VAL A 79 -11.85 15.74 -16.68
N LEU A 80 -10.70 16.40 -16.85
CA LEU A 80 -9.39 15.77 -16.64
C LEU A 80 -9.17 15.46 -15.15
N ALA A 81 -9.55 16.38 -14.25
CA ALA A 81 -9.47 16.19 -12.81
C ALA A 81 -10.31 14.99 -12.33
N ILE A 82 -11.55 14.87 -12.80
CA ILE A 82 -12.43 13.71 -12.52
C ILE A 82 -11.79 12.42 -13.04
N SER A 83 -11.24 12.43 -14.25
CA SER A 83 -10.59 11.27 -14.85
C SER A 83 -9.37 10.82 -14.03
N SER A 84 -8.55 11.77 -13.56
CA SER A 84 -7.41 11.48 -12.70
C SER A 84 -7.82 10.89 -11.34
N LEU A 85 -8.85 11.45 -10.69
CA LEU A 85 -9.40 10.91 -9.44
C LEU A 85 -10.01 9.52 -9.62
N ALA A 86 -10.64 9.24 -10.77
CA ALA A 86 -11.10 7.91 -11.11
C ALA A 86 -9.94 6.92 -11.29
N MET A 87 -8.85 7.34 -11.97
CA MET A 87 -7.63 6.54 -12.10
C MET A 87 -6.95 6.27 -10.74
N THR A 88 -6.95 7.25 -9.83
CA THR A 88 -6.42 7.08 -8.47
C THR A 88 -7.26 6.08 -7.67
N ALA A 89 -8.59 6.17 -7.74
CA ALA A 89 -9.49 5.21 -7.11
C ALA A 89 -9.33 3.80 -7.69
N PHE A 90 -9.21 3.68 -9.02
CA PHE A 90 -8.93 2.42 -9.70
C PHE A 90 -7.62 1.81 -9.22
N THR A 91 -6.54 2.61 -9.19
CA THR A 91 -5.24 2.17 -8.71
C THR A 91 -5.36 1.65 -7.28
N ALA A 92 -5.89 2.46 -6.36
CA ALA A 92 -6.09 2.12 -4.95
C ALA A 92 -6.83 0.79 -4.74
N ARG A 93 -7.79 0.46 -5.60
CA ARG A 93 -8.65 -0.72 -5.46
C ARG A 93 -8.15 -1.96 -6.17
N TYR A 94 -7.57 -1.83 -7.37
CA TYR A 94 -7.28 -2.97 -8.24
C TYR A 94 -5.79 -3.29 -8.35
N VAL A 95 -4.90 -2.33 -8.14
CA VAL A 95 -3.46 -2.61 -8.17
C VAL A 95 -3.05 -3.21 -6.83
N PRO A 96 -2.55 -4.46 -6.80
CA PRO A 96 -2.12 -5.11 -5.56
C PRO A 96 -0.89 -4.42 -4.96
N LEU A 97 -0.71 -4.60 -3.66
CA LEU A 97 0.50 -4.13 -2.94
C LEU A 97 1.59 -5.20 -2.89
N ASP A 98 1.24 -6.46 -3.19
CA ASP A 98 2.16 -7.58 -3.16
C ASP A 98 2.96 -7.68 -4.46
N LEU A 99 4.30 -7.65 -4.34
CA LEU A 99 5.26 -7.78 -5.44
C LEU A 99 5.05 -9.06 -6.27
N ALA A 100 4.61 -10.16 -5.65
CA ALA A 100 4.33 -11.41 -6.34
C ALA A 100 3.09 -11.33 -7.25
N ALA A 101 2.14 -10.46 -6.92
CA ALA A 101 0.93 -10.26 -7.72
C ALA A 101 1.18 -9.40 -8.97
N PHE A 102 2.35 -8.75 -9.10
CA PHE A 102 2.67 -7.92 -10.27
C PHE A 102 2.85 -8.75 -11.54
N GLU A 103 3.22 -10.03 -11.43
CA GLU A 103 3.39 -10.93 -12.57
C GLU A 103 2.06 -11.19 -13.33
N TYR A 104 0.93 -11.01 -12.65
CA TYR A 104 -0.41 -11.29 -13.20
C TYR A 104 -1.21 -10.03 -13.55
N LEU A 105 -0.57 -8.85 -13.56
CA LEU A 105 -1.26 -7.60 -13.84
C LEU A 105 -1.73 -7.53 -15.29
N SER A 106 -2.96 -7.05 -15.46
CA SER A 106 -3.44 -6.66 -16.78
C SER A 106 -2.65 -5.43 -17.29
N PRO A 107 -2.53 -5.23 -18.62
CA PRO A 107 -1.85 -4.06 -19.17
C PRO A 107 -2.41 -2.75 -18.60
N LEU A 108 -3.72 -2.69 -18.35
CA LEU A 108 -4.37 -1.51 -17.78
C LEU A 108 -3.84 -1.19 -16.38
N GLU A 109 -3.71 -2.20 -15.51
CA GLU A 109 -3.20 -2.03 -14.15
C GLU A 109 -1.71 -1.64 -14.12
N THR A 110 -0.96 -2.00 -15.16
CA THR A 110 0.43 -1.56 -15.34
C THR A 110 0.53 -0.09 -15.76
N TRP A 111 -0.27 0.34 -16.74
CA TRP A 111 -0.15 1.67 -17.33
C TRP A 111 -0.86 2.77 -16.53
N VAL A 112 -2.00 2.48 -15.90
CA VAL A 112 -2.79 3.49 -15.18
C VAL A 112 -1.99 4.23 -14.10
N PRO A 113 -1.22 3.57 -13.21
CA PRO A 113 -0.41 4.25 -12.21
C PRO A 113 0.66 5.17 -12.79
N ILE A 114 1.12 4.91 -14.02
CA ILE A 114 2.14 5.70 -14.73
C ILE A 114 1.50 6.87 -15.48
N LEU A 115 0.35 6.66 -16.11
CA LEU A 115 -0.35 7.69 -16.88
C LEU A 115 -1.02 8.73 -15.98
N ASN A 116 -1.50 8.33 -14.80
CA ASN A 116 -2.17 9.24 -13.88
C ASN A 116 -1.30 10.44 -13.41
N PRO A 117 -0.04 10.28 -12.97
CA PRO A 117 0.81 11.43 -12.63
C PRO A 117 1.11 12.34 -13.83
N VAL A 118 1.18 11.81 -15.05
CA VAL A 118 1.28 12.63 -16.26
C VAL A 118 0.02 13.48 -16.44
N LEU A 119 -1.16 12.88 -16.25
CA LEU A 119 -2.44 13.59 -16.30
C LEU A 119 -2.52 14.67 -15.21
N ILE A 120 -2.05 14.40 -14.00
CA ILE A 120 -1.97 15.37 -12.90
C ILE A 120 -1.08 16.55 -13.28
N ALA A 121 0.07 16.32 -13.92
CA ALA A 121 0.92 17.40 -14.40
C ALA A 121 0.18 18.28 -15.43
N VAL A 122 -0.54 17.66 -16.37
CA VAL A 122 -1.37 18.39 -17.35
C VAL A 122 -2.47 19.21 -16.67
N ILE A 123 -3.17 18.64 -15.68
CA ILE A 123 -4.20 19.34 -14.90
C ILE A 123 -3.60 20.53 -14.15
N THR A 124 -2.46 20.34 -13.49
CA THR A 124 -1.79 21.40 -12.71
C THR A 124 -1.37 22.56 -13.61
N ILE A 125 -0.83 22.25 -14.79
CA ILE A 125 -0.49 23.25 -15.80
C ILE A 125 -1.77 23.94 -16.30
N GLY A 126 -2.82 23.19 -16.64
CA GLY A 126 -4.10 23.73 -17.09
C GLY A 126 -4.77 24.65 -16.05
N ALA A 127 -4.71 24.27 -14.77
CA ALA A 127 -5.20 25.06 -13.64
C ALA A 127 -4.44 26.39 -13.56
N TYR A 128 -3.10 26.35 -13.61
CA TYR A 128 -2.27 27.55 -13.61
C TYR A 128 -2.59 28.53 -14.76
N PHE A 129 -2.95 28.02 -15.94
CA PHE A 129 -3.39 28.87 -17.05
C PHE A 129 -4.81 29.41 -16.88
N THR A 130 -5.69 28.66 -16.21
CA THR A 130 -7.09 29.04 -15.95
C THR A 130 -7.21 30.09 -14.83
N ASP A 131 -6.36 29.98 -13.80
CA ASP A 131 -6.30 30.85 -12.62
C ASP A 131 -5.91 32.31 -12.94
N ARG A 132 -5.49 32.61 -14.18
CA ARG A 132 -5.12 33.98 -14.59
C ARG A 132 -6.28 34.97 -14.62
N HIS A 133 -7.53 34.51 -14.52
CA HIS A 133 -8.70 35.36 -14.78
C HIS A 133 -9.54 35.80 -13.56
N ALA A 134 -9.52 35.11 -12.43
CA ALA A 134 -10.05 35.59 -11.13
C ALA A 134 -10.04 34.43 -10.14
N GLU A 135 -9.36 34.59 -9.00
CA GLU A 135 -9.28 33.65 -7.87
C GLU A 135 -8.63 32.28 -8.18
N HIS A 136 -7.75 31.81 -7.28
CA HIS A 136 -7.10 30.51 -7.46
C HIS A 136 -8.10 29.39 -7.20
N ASP A 137 -8.32 28.54 -8.19
CA ASP A 137 -9.26 27.43 -8.11
C ASP A 137 -8.61 26.20 -7.48
N TYR A 138 -8.56 26.19 -6.14
CA TYR A 138 -7.91 25.13 -5.36
C TYR A 138 -8.48 23.72 -5.61
N LEU A 139 -9.70 23.60 -6.15
CA LEU A 139 -10.31 22.31 -6.46
C LEU A 139 -9.51 21.54 -7.54
N LEU A 140 -8.87 22.25 -8.47
CA LEU A 140 -8.09 21.63 -9.54
C LEU A 140 -6.77 21.02 -9.06
N TYR A 141 -6.31 21.38 -7.86
CA TYR A 141 -5.13 20.79 -7.23
C TYR A 141 -5.46 19.57 -6.35
N LEU A 142 -6.75 19.27 -6.12
CA LEU A 142 -7.17 18.09 -5.35
C LEU A 142 -6.68 16.75 -5.94
N PRO A 143 -6.71 16.51 -7.27
CA PRO A 143 -6.16 15.28 -7.84
C PRO A 143 -4.70 15.05 -7.46
N LEU A 144 -3.88 16.10 -7.43
CA LEU A 144 -2.48 16.04 -7.01
C LEU A 144 -2.35 15.63 -5.53
N LEU A 145 -3.08 16.32 -4.64
CA LEU A 145 -3.05 16.03 -3.21
C LEU A 145 -3.53 14.61 -2.92
N VAL A 146 -4.67 14.22 -3.48
CA VAL A 146 -5.26 12.89 -3.29
C VAL A 146 -4.33 11.81 -3.83
N TRP A 147 -3.81 11.97 -5.04
CA TRP A 147 -2.85 11.01 -5.58
C TRP A 147 -1.61 10.88 -4.71
N GLY A 148 -1.05 11.99 -4.24
CA GLY A 148 0.11 11.99 -3.35
C GLY A 148 -0.16 11.26 -2.03
N THR A 149 -1.29 11.54 -1.38
CA THR A 149 -1.68 10.86 -0.14
C THR A 149 -1.91 9.37 -0.33
N VAL A 150 -2.56 8.96 -1.43
CA VAL A 150 -2.78 7.55 -1.77
C VAL A 150 -1.45 6.86 -2.08
N ALA A 151 -0.57 7.48 -2.86
CA ALA A 151 0.74 6.92 -3.19
C ALA A 151 1.60 6.71 -1.93
N LEU A 152 1.64 7.71 -1.04
CA LEU A 152 2.36 7.61 0.24
C LEU A 152 1.76 6.52 1.14
N GLY A 153 0.43 6.50 1.29
CA GLY A 153 -0.25 5.50 2.11
C GLY A 153 -0.02 4.08 1.61
N ARG A 154 -0.07 3.88 0.30
CA ARG A 154 0.23 2.58 -0.33
C ARG A 154 1.67 2.15 -0.10
N ASN A 155 2.63 3.06 -0.26
CA ASN A 155 4.04 2.74 -0.02
C ASN A 155 4.29 2.36 1.44
N ALA A 156 3.67 3.08 2.38
CA ALA A 156 3.74 2.76 3.80
C ALA A 156 3.18 1.36 4.09
N MET A 157 2.00 1.02 3.56
CA MET A 157 1.40 -0.30 3.75
C MET A 157 2.24 -1.44 3.13
N ALA A 158 2.82 -1.21 1.94
CA ALA A 158 3.69 -2.20 1.30
C ALA A 158 4.97 -2.45 2.13
N SER A 159 5.54 -1.41 2.76
CA SER A 159 6.71 -1.57 3.61
C SER A 159 6.41 -2.35 4.89
N VAL A 160 5.23 -2.13 5.48
CA VAL A 160 4.80 -2.82 6.70
C VAL A 160 4.58 -4.31 6.43
N SER A 161 3.88 -4.66 5.35
CA SER A 161 3.61 -6.07 5.03
C SER A 161 4.91 -6.86 4.81
N ILE A 162 5.87 -6.32 4.04
CA ILE A 162 7.15 -7.00 3.79
C ILE A 162 7.96 -7.13 5.08
N GLY A 163 8.03 -6.07 5.90
CA GLY A 163 8.79 -6.07 7.15
C GLY A 163 8.27 -7.05 8.19
N GLU A 164 6.95 -7.16 8.33
CA GLU A 164 6.32 -8.14 9.24
C GLU A 164 6.59 -9.58 8.79
N LEU A 165 6.45 -9.86 7.48
CA LEU A 165 6.76 -11.17 6.90
C LEU A 165 8.23 -11.57 7.10
N GLU A 166 9.17 -10.64 6.91
CA GLU A 166 10.59 -10.91 7.06
C GLU A 166 10.97 -11.12 8.54
N LYS A 167 10.43 -10.29 9.45
CA LYS A 167 10.65 -10.42 10.90
C LYS A 167 10.13 -11.76 11.43
N LEU A 168 8.95 -12.21 10.98
CA LEU A 168 8.41 -13.52 11.33
C LEU A 168 9.34 -14.65 10.86
N LYS A 169 9.80 -14.60 9.60
CA LYS A 169 10.71 -15.61 9.04
C LYS A 169 12.02 -15.72 9.83
N TYR A 170 12.61 -14.59 10.24
CA TYR A 170 13.87 -14.58 10.99
C TYR A 170 13.71 -14.99 12.46
N LYS A 171 12.68 -14.50 13.15
CA LYS A 171 12.44 -14.82 14.56
C LYS A 171 12.34 -16.33 14.80
N TYR A 172 11.81 -17.09 13.83
CA TYR A 172 11.63 -18.53 13.96
C TYR A 172 12.71 -19.39 13.29
N LYS A 173 13.51 -18.87 12.36
CA LYS A 173 14.69 -19.61 11.83
C LYS A 173 15.91 -19.54 12.76
N GLY A 174 15.93 -18.58 13.68
CA GLY A 174 16.96 -18.44 14.70
C GLY A 174 16.68 -19.18 16.01
N ALA A 175 15.53 -19.88 16.09
CA ALA A 175 15.14 -20.76 17.19
C ALA A 175 15.45 -22.22 16.86
#